data_AF-A0A927A7J7-F1
#
_entry.id   AF-A0A927A7J7-F1
#
_cell.length_a   1.000
_cell.length_b   1.000
_cell.length_c   1.000
_cell.angle_alpha   90.00
_cell.angle_beta   90.00
_cell.angle_gamma   90.00
#
_symmetry.space_group_name_H-M   'P 1'
#
loop_
_entity.id
_entity.type
_entity.pdbx_description
1 polymer ?
#
loop_
_entity_poly.entity_id
_entity_poly.type
_entity_poly.pdbx_seq_one_letter_code
_entity_poly.pdbx_strand_id
1 'polypeptide(L)' 'MAKGISGILTLIMICHDMESYHNIMITIPHLAKKLQRFANKARISVSYPVDKGIPWIINIDEILPEGDLPST' A
#
# COMPACT_ATOMS: atom_id res chain seq x y z
N MET A 1 -0.07 -25.36 -15.68
CA MET A 1 0.48 -24.14 -15.07
C MET A 1 -0.69 -23.22 -14.74
N ALA A 2 -0.95 -22.92 -13.47
CA ALA A 2 -1.97 -21.96 -13.09
C ALA A 2 -1.44 -20.55 -13.39
N LYS A 3 -2.08 -19.84 -14.32
CA LYS A 3 -1.80 -18.43 -14.57
C LYS A 3 -2.42 -17.65 -13.42
N GLY A 4 -1.61 -17.31 -12.42
CA GLY A 4 -2.03 -16.44 -11.33
C GLY A 4 -2.61 -15.15 -11.91
N ILE A 5 -3.76 -14.71 -11.40
CA ILE A 5 -4.37 -13.44 -11.78
C ILE A 5 -3.37 -12.35 -11.36
N SER A 6 -2.63 -11.78 -12.31
CA SER A 6 -1.71 -10.67 -12.07
C SER A 6 -2.51 -9.39 -11.85
N GLY A 7 -3.10 -9.24 -10.67
CA GLY A 7 -3.83 -8.06 -10.23
C GLY A 7 -3.03 -7.25 -9.22
N ILE A 8 -3.33 -5.95 -9.13
CA ILE A 8 -2.82 -5.09 -8.05
C ILE A 8 -3.79 -5.19 -6.88
N LEU A 9 -3.30 -5.59 -5.71
CA LEU A 9 -4.11 -5.59 -4.49
C LEU A 9 -4.31 -4.15 -4.01
N THR A 10 -5.53 -3.63 -4.04
CA THR A 10 -5.81 -2.25 -3.60
C THR A 10 -6.55 -2.25 -2.27
N LEU A 11 -5.99 -1.57 -1.26
CA LEU A 11 -6.64 -1.25 0.00
C LEU A 11 -7.09 0.21 -0.01
N ILE A 12 -8.37 0.45 0.27
CA ILE A 12 -8.97 1.78 0.33
C ILE A 12 -9.49 2.02 1.75
N MET A 13 -9.07 3.12 2.36
CA MET A 13 -9.47 3.54 3.70
C MET A 13 -10.06 4.95 3.63
N ILE A 14 -11.29 5.09 4.10
CA ILE A 14 -12.01 6.37 4.14
C ILE A 14 -12.13 6.77 5.61
N CYS A 15 -11.45 7.85 5.99
CA CYS A 15 -11.47 8.35 7.36
C CYS A 15 -12.56 9.43 7.49
N HIS A 16 -13.40 9.33 8.53
CA HIS A 16 -14.48 10.29 8.79
C HIS A 16 -14.08 11.38 9.80
N ASP A 17 -13.04 11.14 10.58
CA ASP A 17 -12.52 12.05 11.59
C ASP A 17 -10.98 12.05 11.60
N MET A 18 -10.41 13.11 12.17
CA MET A 18 -8.97 13.35 12.19
C MET A 18 -8.19 12.38 13.08
N GLU A 19 -8.82 11.83 14.12
CA GLU A 19 -8.20 10.88 15.03
C GLU A 19 -8.00 9.53 14.32
N SER A 20 -9.03 9.04 13.65
CA SER A 20 -8.98 7.86 12.79
C SER A 20 -7.91 7.99 11.71
N TYR A 21 -7.83 9.15 11.05
CA TYR A 21 -6.80 9.39 10.03
C TYR A 21 -5.39 9.28 10.62
N HIS A 22 -5.11 9.93 11.74
CA HIS A 22 -3.79 9.85 12.38
C HIS A 22 -3.44 8.42 12.80
N ASN A 23 -4.37 7.71 13.45
CA ASN A 23 -4.15 6.34 13.91
C ASN A 23 -3.87 5.38 12.75
N ILE A 24 -4.57 5.56 11.63
CA ILE A 24 -4.34 4.79 10.41
C ILE A 24 -2.96 5.11 9.83
N MET A 25 -2.60 6.39 9.69
CA MET A 25 -1.31 6.81 9.14
C MET A 25 -0.11 6.22 9.90
N ILE A 26 -0.20 6.11 11.23
CA ILE A 26 0.84 5.48 12.06
C ILE A 26 0.97 3.97 11.76
N THR A 27 -0.13 3.33 11.36
CA THR A 27 -0.19 1.88 11.10
C THR A 27 0.22 1.51 9.67
N ILE A 28 0.19 2.46 8.74
CA ILE A 28 0.48 2.27 7.32
C ILE A 28 1.77 1.48 7.03
N PRO A 29 2.93 1.76 7.66
CA PRO A 29 4.16 1.01 7.36
C PRO A 29 4.04 -0.48 7.68
N HIS A 30 3.35 -0.81 8.77
CA HIS A 30 3.09 -2.20 9.17
C HIS A 30 2.13 -2.89 8.20
N LEU A 31 1.14 -2.15 7.72
CA LEU A 31 0.16 -2.63 6.76
C LEU A 31 0.79 -2.88 5.38
N ALA A 32 1.67 -1.99 4.94
CA ALA A 32 2.41 -2.15 3.69
C ALA A 32 3.26 -3.42 3.67
N LYS A 33 4.00 -3.70 4.76
CA LYS A 33 4.76 -4.95 4.93
C LYS A 33 3.88 -6.20 4.88
N LYS A 34 2.67 -6.12 5.43
CA LYS A 34 1.71 -7.24 5.36
C LYS A 34 1.20 -7.42 3.94
N LEU A 35 0.78 -6.35 3.26
CA LEU A 35 0.26 -6.41 1.89
C LEU A 35 1.27 -6.96 0.89
N GLN A 36 2.57 -6.64 1.05
CA GLN A 36 3.64 -7.19 0.23
C GLN A 36 3.73 -8.73 0.30
N ARG A 37 3.30 -9.35 1.41
CA ARG A 37 3.25 -10.82 1.55
C ARG A 37 2.06 -11.46 0.83
N PHE A 38 1.03 -10.66 0.50
CA PHE A 38 -0.18 -11.15 -0.16
C PHE A 38 -0.15 -10.94 -1.68
N ALA A 39 0.55 -9.90 -2.15
CA ALA A 39 0.65 -9.59 -3.57
C ALA A 39 1.97 -8.90 -3.90
N ASN A 40 2.54 -9.22 -5.07
CA ASN A 40 3.76 -8.60 -5.59
C ASN A 40 3.56 -7.10 -5.88
N LYS A 41 2.31 -6.68 -6.10
CA LYS A 41 1.92 -5.28 -6.28
C LYS A 41 0.72 -4.98 -5.41
N ALA A 42 0.84 -3.96 -4.57
CA ALA A 42 -0.26 -3.45 -3.77
C ALA A 42 -0.33 -1.92 -3.80
N ARG A 43 -1.51 -1.38 -3.52
CA ARG A 43 -1.76 0.06 -3.41
C ARG A 43 -2.56 0.32 -2.15
N ILE A 44 -2.15 1.29 -1.35
CA ILE A 44 -2.94 1.82 -0.23
C ILE A 44 -3.42 3.21 -0.61
N SER A 45 -4.71 3.48 -0.41
CA SER A 45 -5.32 4.79 -0.60
C SER A 45 -6.03 5.19 0.70
N VAL A 46 -5.70 6.37 1.23
CA VAL A 46 -6.27 6.91 2.46
C VAL A 46 -6.89 8.28 2.18
N SER A 47 -8.20 8.39 2.34
CA SER A 47 -8.91 9.66 2.19
C SER A 47 -8.86 10.48 3.47
N TYR A 48 -8.59 11.77 3.32
CA TYR A 48 -8.60 12.72 4.42
C TYR A 48 -10.04 13.12 4.78
N PRO A 49 -10.38 13.28 6.07
CA PRO A 49 -11.75 13.54 6.51
C PRO A 49 -12.25 14.96 6.21
N VAL A 50 -11.35 15.96 6.26
CA VAL A 50 -11.74 17.39 6.21
C VAL A 50 -11.68 17.96 4.81
N ASP A 51 -10.99 17.27 3.90
CA ASP A 51 -10.82 17.70 2.54
C ASP A 51 -11.42 16.59 1.68
N LYS A 52 -12.44 16.90 0.86
CA LYS A 52 -12.89 16.02 -0.23
C LYS A 52 -11.80 15.86 -1.31
N GLY A 53 -10.56 16.18 -0.96
CA GLY A 53 -9.38 16.25 -1.79
C GLY A 53 -8.74 14.88 -2.01
N ILE A 54 -7.66 14.94 -2.78
CA ILE A 54 -6.98 13.79 -3.37
C ILE A 54 -6.54 12.84 -2.24
N PRO A 55 -6.96 11.56 -2.28
CA PRO A 55 -6.54 10.60 -1.26
C PRO A 55 -5.02 10.45 -1.30
N TRP A 56 -4.43 10.23 -0.12
CA TRP A 56 -3.02 9.88 -0.05
C TRP A 56 -2.83 8.46 -0.59
N ILE A 57 -1.99 8.32 -1.61
CA ILE A 57 -1.77 7.06 -2.31
C ILE A 57 -0.33 6.60 -2.08
N ILE A 58 -0.20 5.33 -1.71
CA ILE A 58 1.07 4.63 -1.62
C ILE A 58 1.02 3.44 -2.56
N ASN A 59 2.01 3.33 -3.43
CA ASN A 59 2.23 2.12 -4.21
C ASN A 59 3.31 1.29 -3.52
N ILE A 60 3.04 -0.01 -3.40
CA ILE A 60 3.93 -1.00 -2.81
C ILE A 60 4.27 -1.95 -3.95
N ASP A 61 5.45 -1.76 -4.50
CA ASP A 61 6.02 -2.67 -5.48
C ASP A 61 7.03 -3.60 -4.78
N GLU A 62 7.24 -4.76 -5.39
CA GLU A 62 8.26 -5.70 -4.97
C GLU A 62 9.64 -5.02 -5.07
N ILE A 63 10.26 -4.72 -3.92
CA ILE A 63 11.68 -4.34 -3.89
C ILE A 63 12.41 -5.67 -4.07
N LEU A 64 12.92 -5.92 -5.27
CA LEU A 64 13.81 -7.04 -5.52
C LEU A 64 14.91 -7.00 -4.43
N PRO A 65 15.19 -8.11 -3.75
CA PRO A 65 16.28 -8.12 -2.77
C PRO A 65 17.56 -7.66 -3.47
N GLU A 66 18.34 -6.78 -2.83
CA GLU A 66 19.59 -6.17 -3.34
C GLU A 66 20.67 -7.17 -3.82
N GLY A 67 20.41 -8.48 -3.82
CA GLY A 67 21.29 -9.54 -4.30
C GLY A 67 21.22 -9.85 -5.80
N ASP A 68 20.27 -9.29 -6.55
CA ASP A 68 20.11 -9.52 -8.01
C ASP A 68 20.48 -8.30 -8.87
N LEU A 69 21.28 -7.37 -8.34
CA LEU A 69 21.92 -6.35 -9.17
C LEU A 69 23.20 -6.96 -9.78
N PRO A 70 23.36 -6.98 -11.13
CA PRO A 70 24.61 -7.43 -11.72
C PRO A 70 25.74 -6.52 -11.24
N SER A 71 26.73 -7.11 -10.56
CA SER A 71 27.95 -6.41 -10.17
C SER A 71 28.65 -5.93 -11.44
N THR A 72 28.70 -4.61 -11.63
CA THR A 72 29.55 -3.94 -12.64
C THR A 72 30.95 -3.73 -12.11
#